data_AF-A0A7W6UQG7-F1
#
_entry.id   AF-A0A7W6UQG7-F1
#
_cell.length_a   1.000
_cell.length_b   1.000
_cell.length_c   1.000
_cell.angle_alpha   90.00
_cell.angle_beta   90.00
_cell.angle_gamma   90.00
#
_symmetry.space_group_name_H-M   'P 1'
#
loop_
_entity.id
_entity.type
_entity.pdbx_description
1 polymer ?
#
loop_
_entity_poly.entity_id
_entity_poly.type
_entity_poly.pdbx_seq_one_letter_code
_entity_poly.pdbx_strand_id
1 'polypeptide(L)'
;MILLTSHDSAAFSTLRSSTMTSDALPAERSARPGFDRLVALLCAAKVGAVLCFDASRLARNGRDWHHLLELCGLVEARVIDHDGVYNPCRPNDRLLLGMKGSISEFELGVLRARMLDAARSKARRGELRLSVPFGHRGAGLGLDPDLRLQDAIRSIFARFP
;
A
#
# COMPACT_ATOMS: atom_id res chain seq x y z
N MET A 1 2.14 -6.43 5.71
CA MET A 1 3.50 -6.98 5.66
C MET A 1 3.76 -7.59 7.02
N ILE A 2 4.18 -8.84 7.11
CA ILE A 2 4.39 -9.50 8.40
C ILE A 2 5.89 -9.47 8.67
N LEU A 3 6.28 -9.06 9.88
CA LEU A 3 7.67 -9.03 10.29
C LEU A 3 8.02 -10.31 11.05
N LEU A 4 9.10 -10.94 10.63
CA LEU A 4 9.63 -12.14 11.26
C LEU A 4 10.96 -11.79 11.95
N THR A 5 10.93 -11.74 13.28
CA THR A 5 12.14 -11.53 14.08
C THR A 5 12.80 -12.89 14.34
N SER A 6 14.04 -13.07 13.89
CA SER A 6 14.90 -14.19 14.33
C SER A 6 16.13 -13.60 15.01
N HIS A 7 16.52 -14.18 16.14
CA HIS A 7 17.78 -13.86 16.83
C HIS A 7 18.93 -14.82 16.45
N ASP A 8 18.70 -15.80 15.57
CA ASP A 8 19.72 -16.81 15.27
C ASP A 8 19.67 -17.32 13.82
N SER A 9 20.84 -17.47 13.21
CA SER A 9 21.04 -17.82 11.79
C SER A 9 20.70 -19.30 11.49
N ALA A 10 20.61 -20.14 12.53
CA ALA A 10 20.45 -21.59 12.39
C ALA A 10 19.05 -22.15 12.75
N ALA A 11 18.12 -21.35 13.26
CA ALA A 11 16.83 -21.85 13.74
C ALA A 11 15.64 -21.03 13.20
N PHE A 12 15.19 -21.35 11.99
CA PHE A 12 13.89 -20.89 11.47
C PHE A 12 12.68 -21.50 12.23
N SER A 13 12.94 -22.39 13.20
CA SER A 13 11.93 -23.13 13.98
C SER A 13 11.33 -22.34 15.15
N THR A 14 11.87 -21.17 15.52
CA THR A 14 11.36 -20.33 16.64
C THR A 14 11.02 -18.92 16.16
N LEU A 15 10.20 -18.82 15.11
CA LEU A 15 9.69 -17.54 14.61
C LEU A 15 8.64 -16.96 15.56
N ARG A 16 8.93 -15.83 16.21
CA ARG A 16 7.87 -14.94 16.72
C ARG A 16 7.35 -14.11 15.56
N SER A 17 6.15 -14.45 15.08
CA SER A 17 5.43 -13.65 14.09
C SER A 17 4.84 -12.41 14.75
N SER A 18 5.19 -11.23 14.25
CA SER A 18 4.49 -9.99 14.59
C SER A 18 3.75 -9.49 13.35
N THR A 19 2.43 -9.63 13.35
CA THR A 19 1.57 -9.13 12.26
C THR A 19 1.45 -7.61 12.38
N MET A 20 2.02 -6.86 11.44
CA MET A 20 1.71 -5.44 11.30
C MET A 20 0.50 -5.26 10.38
N THR A 21 -0.66 -5.08 11.00
CA THR A 21 -1.84 -4.49 10.36
C THR A 21 -1.57 -3.01 10.14
N SER A 22 -1.88 -2.48 8.95
CA SER A 22 -1.89 -1.04 8.75
C SER A 22 -3.12 -0.48 9.48
N ASP A 23 -2.95 -0.01 10.70
CA ASP A 23 -4.01 0.75 11.37
C ASP A 23 -4.27 2.03 10.56
N ALA A 24 -5.47 2.12 10.00
CA ALA A 24 -5.90 3.25 9.20
C ALA A 24 -6.25 4.43 10.12
N LEU A 25 -5.28 5.31 10.37
CA LEU A 25 -5.56 6.67 10.83
C LEU A 25 -5.89 7.58 9.64
N PRO A 26 -6.70 8.64 9.83
CA PRO A 26 -7.21 9.46 8.73
C PRO A 26 -6.07 10.24 8.05
N ALA A 27 -5.82 9.88 6.79
CA ALA A 27 -5.28 10.68 5.69
C ALA A 27 -4.33 11.85 6.03
N GLU A 28 -3.07 11.53 6.30
CA GLU A 28 -1.95 12.32 5.80
C GLU A 28 -1.30 11.51 4.67
N ARG A 29 -1.37 12.00 3.43
CA ARG A 29 -1.08 11.22 2.20
C ARG A 29 0.40 10.80 2.02
N SER A 30 1.26 11.07 3.00
CA SER A 30 2.71 10.79 2.94
C SER A 30 3.27 10.04 4.14
N ALA A 31 2.58 9.99 5.29
CA ALA A 31 3.08 9.23 6.42
C ALA A 31 2.77 7.74 6.23
N ARG A 32 3.81 6.90 6.10
CA ARG A 32 3.67 5.43 6.10
C ARG A 32 4.25 4.90 7.42
N PRO A 33 3.60 5.16 8.57
CA PRO A 33 4.16 4.82 9.87
C PRO A 33 4.48 3.33 10.02
N GLY A 34 3.75 2.46 9.30
CA GLY A 34 4.06 1.03 9.24
C GLY A 34 5.36 0.69 8.49
N PHE A 35 5.68 1.41 7.41
CA PHE A 35 6.92 1.25 6.66
C PHE A 35 8.10 1.91 7.40
N ASP A 36 7.90 3.09 7.97
CA ASP A 36 8.95 3.78 8.74
C ASP A 36 9.36 2.95 9.95
N ARG A 37 8.40 2.34 10.65
CA ARG A 37 8.65 1.41 11.75
C ARG A 37 9.36 0.14 11.30
N LEU A 38 9.01 -0.41 10.13
CA LEU A 38 9.73 -1.53 9.54
C LEU A 38 11.21 -1.16 9.33
N VAL A 39 11.46 -0.04 8.65
CA VAL A 39 12.81 0.44 8.36
C VAL A 39 13.60 0.62 9.66
N ALA A 40 12.99 1.24 10.68
CA ALA A 40 13.61 1.39 11.99
C ALA A 40 13.98 0.04 12.65
N LEU A 41 13.10 -0.96 12.55
CA LEU A 41 13.35 -2.30 13.11
C LEU A 41 14.43 -3.07 12.35
N LEU A 42 14.49 -2.92 11.03
CA LEU A 42 15.56 -3.46 10.19
C LEU A 42 16.89 -2.80 10.53
N CYS A 43 16.96 -1.47 10.54
CA CYS A 43 18.19 -0.72 10.90
C CYS A 43 18.68 -1.03 12.32
N ALA A 44 17.78 -1.36 13.25
CA ALA A 44 18.13 -1.82 14.59
C ALA A 44 18.59 -3.29 14.66
N ALA A 45 18.69 -3.99 13.51
CA ALA A 45 19.01 -5.41 13.38
C ALA A 45 18.09 -6.35 14.20
N LYS A 46 16.86 -5.91 14.50
CA LYS A 46 15.88 -6.70 15.29
C LYS A 46 15.08 -7.67 14.41
N VAL A 47 15.19 -7.54 13.10
CA VAL A 47 14.42 -8.30 12.10
C VAL A 47 15.40 -9.03 11.19
N GLY A 48 15.37 -10.36 11.21
CA GLY A 48 16.19 -11.21 10.34
C GLY A 48 15.47 -11.61 9.05
N ALA A 49 14.16 -11.40 8.95
CA ALA A 49 13.41 -11.65 7.73
C ALA A 49 12.15 -10.79 7.57
N VAL A 50 11.82 -10.46 6.32
CA VAL A 50 10.65 -9.68 5.93
C VAL A 50 9.73 -10.55 5.06
N LEU A 51 8.49 -10.77 5.51
CA LEU A 51 7.48 -11.50 4.74
C LEU A 51 6.66 -10.54 3.86
N CYS A 52 6.86 -10.66 2.56
CA CYS A 52 6.24 -9.90 1.49
C CYS A 52 5.13 -10.72 0.82
N PHE A 53 3.94 -10.72 1.42
CA PHE A 53 2.78 -11.44 0.86
C PHE A 53 2.21 -10.80 -0.43
N ASP A 54 2.45 -9.51 -0.62
CA ASP A 54 1.90 -8.73 -1.72
C ASP A 54 2.93 -7.67 -2.12
N ALA A 55 3.85 -8.06 -3.01
CA ALA A 55 4.89 -7.18 -3.55
C ALA A 55 4.28 -5.92 -4.17
N SER A 56 3.09 -6.03 -4.76
CA SER A 56 2.31 -4.91 -5.33
C SER A 56 2.02 -3.78 -4.32
N ARG A 57 1.91 -4.05 -3.01
CA ARG A 57 1.69 -2.98 -2.00
C ARG A 57 2.93 -2.14 -1.71
N LEU A 58 4.11 -2.72 -1.85
CA LEU A 58 5.39 -2.00 -1.75
C LEU A 58 5.77 -1.39 -3.10
N ALA A 59 5.62 -2.15 -4.19
CA ALA A 59 5.92 -1.74 -5.56
C ALA A 59 5.01 -0.60 -6.07
N ARG A 60 3.84 -0.35 -5.46
CA ARG A 60 3.05 0.88 -5.71
C ARG A 60 3.88 2.16 -5.56
N ASN A 61 4.95 2.11 -4.79
CA ASN A 61 6.03 3.09 -4.78
C ASN A 61 7.36 2.35 -4.95
N GLY A 62 7.81 2.16 -6.20
CA GLY A 62 9.05 1.44 -6.51
C GLY A 62 10.28 1.88 -5.71
N ARG A 63 10.33 3.15 -5.31
CA ARG A 63 11.34 3.68 -4.40
C ARG A 63 11.38 2.93 -3.06
N ASP A 64 10.22 2.67 -2.45
CA ASP A 64 10.13 2.00 -1.15
C ASP A 64 10.55 0.53 -1.26
N TRP A 65 10.24 -0.12 -2.39
CA TRP A 65 10.69 -1.49 -2.66
C TRP A 65 12.21 -1.57 -2.78
N HIS A 66 12.82 -0.74 -3.63
CA HIS A 66 14.26 -0.72 -3.79
C HIS A 66 14.98 -0.36 -2.48
N HIS A 67 14.47 0.63 -1.76
CA HIS A 67 15.01 1.03 -0.47
C HIS A 67 14.94 -0.10 0.57
N LEU A 68 13.83 -0.86 0.62
CA LEU A 68 13.71 -2.03 1.49
C LEU A 68 14.75 -3.10 1.14
N LEU A 69 14.94 -3.40 -0.15
CA LEU A 69 15.93 -4.39 -0.59
C LEU A 69 17.36 -3.99 -0.24
N GLU A 70 17.69 -2.70 -0.35
CA GLU A 70 18.98 -2.15 0.06
C GLU A 70 19.20 -2.34 1.57
N LEU A 71 18.22 -1.94 2.39
CA LEU A 71 18.29 -2.09 3.84
C LEU A 71 18.42 -3.54 4.27
N CYS A 72 17.61 -4.44 3.68
CA CYS A 72 17.72 -5.88 3.95
C CYS A 72 19.11 -6.43 3.58
N GLY A 73 19.71 -5.93 2.50
CA GLY A 73 21.09 -6.29 2.14
C GLY A 73 22.12 -5.79 3.16
N LEU A 74 21.93 -4.60 3.73
CA LEU A 74 22.83 -4.03 4.74
C LEU A 74 22.80 -4.78 6.07
N VAL A 75 21.64 -5.30 6.47
CA VAL A 75 21.45 -5.99 7.77
C VAL A 75 21.36 -7.51 7.62
N GLU A 76 21.70 -8.04 6.45
CA GLU A 76 21.63 -9.46 6.08
C GLU A 76 20.24 -10.12 6.30
N ALA A 77 19.18 -9.32 6.25
CA ALA A 77 17.81 -9.80 6.39
C ALA A 77 17.33 -10.51 5.12
N ARG A 78 16.57 -11.59 5.30
CA ARG A 78 15.95 -12.36 4.21
C ARG A 78 14.65 -11.72 3.77
N VAL A 79 14.35 -11.81 2.47
CA VAL A 79 13.02 -11.47 1.95
C VAL A 79 12.31 -12.77 1.64
N ILE A 80 11.06 -12.90 2.08
CA ILE A 80 10.27 -14.12 1.89
C ILE A 80 8.99 -13.73 1.16
N ASP A 81 8.63 -14.47 0.13
CA ASP A 81 7.30 -14.40 -0.48
C ASP A 81 6.69 -15.81 -0.61
N HIS A 82 5.69 -15.97 -1.47
CA HIS A 82 5.03 -17.25 -1.71
C HIS A 82 5.88 -18.24 -2.52
N ASP A 83 6.84 -17.75 -3.30
CA ASP A 83 7.70 -18.57 -4.17
C ASP A 83 8.96 -19.03 -3.44
N GLY A 84 9.42 -18.28 -2.43
CA GLY A 84 10.52 -18.73 -1.59
C GLY A 84 11.17 -17.70 -0.68
N VAL A 85 12.38 -18.04 -0.24
CA VAL A 85 13.24 -17.22 0.64
C VAL A 85 14.43 -16.72 -0.17
N TYR A 86 14.65 -15.42 -0.14
CA TYR A 86 15.65 -14.71 -0.94
C TYR A 86 16.68 -14.00 -0.06
N ASN A 87 17.93 -13.99 -0.53
CA ASN A 87 19.01 -13.20 0.03
C ASN A 87 19.30 -11.97 -0.84
N PRO A 88 18.95 -10.74 -0.43
CA PRO A 88 19.26 -9.53 -1.21
C PRO A 88 20.76 -9.33 -1.51
N CYS A 89 21.67 -9.96 -0.75
CA CYS A 89 23.11 -9.90 -1.01
C CYS A 89 23.56 -10.84 -2.15
N ARG A 90 22.74 -11.81 -2.55
CA ARG A 90 23.05 -12.70 -3.68
C ARG A 90 22.61 -12.05 -4.99
N PRO A 91 23.49 -11.94 -6.01
CA PRO A 91 23.14 -11.29 -7.27
C PRO A 91 21.88 -11.84 -7.95
N ASN A 92 21.72 -13.17 -7.97
CA ASN A 92 20.57 -13.82 -8.60
C ASN A 92 19.27 -13.51 -7.87
N ASP A 93 19.27 -13.65 -6.54
CA ASP A 93 18.11 -13.34 -5.70
C ASP A 93 17.73 -11.86 -5.81
N ARG A 94 18.71 -10.96 -5.82
CA ARG A 94 18.51 -9.52 -6.00
C ARG A 94 17.92 -9.19 -7.36
N LEU A 95 18.40 -9.83 -8.43
CA LEU A 95 17.85 -9.66 -9.78
C LEU A 95 16.39 -10.12 -9.83
N LEU A 96 16.09 -11.30 -9.29
CA LEU A 96 14.73 -11.85 -9.24
C LEU A 96 13.79 -10.95 -8.45
N LEU A 97 14.21 -10.49 -7.27
CA LEU A 97 13.44 -9.53 -6.45
C LEU A 97 13.22 -8.19 -7.17
N GLY A 98 14.22 -7.70 -7.90
CA GLY A 98 14.09 -6.51 -8.74
C GLY A 98 13.05 -6.70 -9.84
N MET A 99 13.15 -7.81 -10.58
CA MET A 99 12.21 -8.15 -11.66
C MET A 99 10.78 -8.32 -11.14
N LYS A 100 10.59 -8.99 -10.00
CA LYS A 100 9.29 -9.12 -9.33
C LYS A 100 8.67 -7.76 -9.00
N GLY A 101 9.48 -6.81 -8.51
CA GLY A 101 9.06 -5.44 -8.28
C GLY A 101 8.59 -4.76 -9.56
N SER A 102 9.41 -4.79 -10.63
CA SER A 102 9.07 -4.16 -11.91
C SER A 102 7.84 -4.77 -12.59
N ILE A 103 7.67 -6.10 -12.52
CA ILE A 103 6.47 -6.78 -13.03
C ILE A 103 5.23 -6.30 -12.28
N SER A 104 5.29 -6.23 -10.94
CA SER A 104 4.17 -5.76 -10.11
C SER A 104 3.76 -4.32 -10.45
N GLU A 105 4.74 -3.44 -10.69
CA GLU A 105 4.49 -2.06 -11.12
C GLU A 105 3.79 -2.00 -12.48
N PHE A 106 4.28 -2.78 -13.43
CA PHE A 106 3.71 -2.87 -14.77
C PHE A 106 2.26 -3.36 -14.73
N GLU A 107 1.98 -4.45 -14.02
CA GLU A 107 0.63 -5.02 -13.87
C GLU A 107 -0.35 -4.02 -13.26
N LEU A 108 0.07 -3.29 -12.21
CA LEU A 108 -0.72 -2.21 -11.62
C LEU A 108 -1.00 -1.09 -12.63
N GLY A 109 -0.01 -0.75 -13.48
CA GLY A 109 -0.17 0.20 -14.57
C GLY A 109 -1.23 -0.24 -15.57
N VAL A 110 -1.16 -1.49 -16.02
CA VAL A 110 -2.13 -2.10 -16.96
C VAL A 110 -3.54 -2.11 -16.36
N LEU A 111 -3.69 -2.52 -15.11
CA LEU A 111 -4.98 -2.52 -14.40
C LEU A 111 -5.56 -1.10 -14.32
N ARG A 112 -4.75 -0.10 -13.94
CA ARG A 112 -5.18 1.31 -13.89
C ARG A 112 -5.64 1.80 -15.26
N ALA A 113 -4.88 1.53 -16.32
CA ALA A 113 -5.26 1.92 -17.68
C ALA A 113 -6.63 1.33 -18.07
N ARG A 114 -6.82 0.03 -17.85
CA ARG A 114 -8.10 -0.66 -18.12
C ARG A 114 -9.26 -0.08 -17.30
N MET A 115 -9.03 0.25 -16.03
CA MET A 115 -10.05 0.88 -15.19
C MET A 115 -10.46 2.26 -15.70
N LEU A 116 -9.49 3.07 -16.14
CA LEU A 116 -9.75 4.39 -16.71
C LEU A 116 -10.51 4.29 -18.03
N ASP A 117 -10.15 3.36 -18.90
CA ASP A 117 -10.85 3.16 -20.17
C ASP A 117 -12.27 2.63 -19.96
N ALA A 118 -12.47 1.73 -18.99
CA ALA A 118 -13.79 1.28 -18.59
C ALA A 118 -14.64 2.44 -18.02
N ALA A 119 -14.06 3.31 -17.20
CA ALA A 119 -14.75 4.50 -16.67
C ALA A 119 -15.15 5.46 -17.79
N ARG A 120 -14.25 5.74 -18.74
CA ARG A 120 -14.52 6.57 -19.94
C ARG A 120 -15.61 5.96 -20.81
N SER A 121 -15.58 4.64 -21.00
CA SER A 121 -16.59 3.90 -21.77
C SER A 121 -17.97 4.00 -21.12
N LYS A 122 -18.06 3.84 -19.79
CA LYS A 122 -19.31 4.07 -19.03
C LYS A 122 -19.78 5.52 -19.13
N ALA A 123 -18.87 6.49 -19.07
CA ALA A 123 -19.23 7.91 -19.18
C ALA A 123 -19.84 8.24 -20.55
N ARG A 124 -19.26 7.72 -21.64
CA ARG A 124 -19.78 7.90 -23.01
C ARG A 124 -21.19 7.34 -23.20
N ARG A 125 -21.56 6.30 -22.45
CA ARG A 125 -22.93 5.73 -22.45
C ARG A 125 -23.87 6.37 -21.43
N GLY A 126 -23.41 7.33 -20.63
CA GLY A 126 -24.20 7.91 -19.53
C GLY A 126 -24.38 6.96 -18.34
N GLU A 127 -23.63 5.86 -18.27
CA GLU A 127 -23.73 4.82 -17.25
C GLU A 127 -22.71 5.00 -16.10
N LEU A 128 -21.84 6.00 -16.17
CA LEU A 128 -20.83 6.23 -15.14
C LEU A 128 -21.50 6.75 -13.85
N ARG A 129 -21.65 5.86 -12.88
CA ARG A 129 -22.12 6.22 -11.53
C ARG A 129 -20.95 6.66 -10.69
N LEU A 130 -20.89 7.95 -10.38
CA LEU A 130 -19.99 8.52 -9.39
C LEU A 130 -20.68 8.50 -8.02
N SER A 131 -19.92 8.30 -6.95
CA SER A 131 -20.44 8.52 -5.61
C SER A 131 -20.83 9.99 -5.50
N VAL A 132 -22.02 10.23 -4.97
CA VAL A 132 -22.57 11.57 -4.84
C VAL A 132 -21.96 12.18 -3.56
N PRO A 133 -21.49 13.44 -3.58
CA PRO A 133 -21.01 14.09 -2.37
C PRO A 133 -22.05 14.04 -1.26
N PHE A 134 -21.58 14.01 -0.01
CA PHE A 134 -22.46 14.01 1.16
C PHE A 134 -23.46 15.18 1.08
N GLY A 135 -24.75 14.89 1.31
CA GLY A 135 -25.84 15.85 1.19
C GLY A 135 -26.29 16.22 -0.21
N HIS A 136 -25.86 15.48 -1.22
CA HIS A 136 -26.37 15.61 -2.58
C HIS A 136 -27.08 14.31 -3.01
N ARG A 137 -28.11 14.44 -3.84
CA ARG A 137 -28.93 13.36 -4.40
C ARG A 137 -28.89 13.41 -5.94
N GLY A 138 -29.14 12.26 -6.58
CA GLY A 138 -28.99 12.10 -8.02
C GLY A 138 -27.50 12.19 -8.39
N ALA A 139 -27.12 12.31 -9.66
CA ALA A 139 -25.72 12.44 -10.06
C ALA A 139 -25.06 13.78 -9.63
N GLY A 140 -25.31 14.27 -8.41
CA GLY A 140 -24.94 15.60 -7.91
C GLY A 140 -25.89 16.71 -8.35
N LEU A 141 -27.06 16.37 -8.91
CA LEU A 141 -27.99 17.32 -9.53
C LEU A 141 -28.99 17.97 -8.56
N GLY A 142 -28.92 17.63 -7.26
CA GLY A 142 -29.73 18.28 -6.23
C GLY A 142 -29.20 18.03 -4.83
N LEU A 143 -29.62 18.87 -3.88
CA LEU A 143 -29.38 18.61 -2.45
C LEU A 143 -30.26 17.44 -1.98
N ASP A 144 -29.79 16.72 -0.97
CA ASP A 144 -30.59 15.73 -0.28
C ASP A 144 -31.83 16.40 0.34
N PRO A 145 -33.06 15.86 0.20
CA PRO A 145 -34.27 16.46 0.75
C PRO A 145 -34.30 16.49 2.29
N ASP A 146 -33.39 15.81 2.99
CA ASP A 146 -33.23 15.98 4.43
C ASP A 146 -32.79 17.43 4.75
N LEU A 147 -33.74 18.20 5.29
CA LEU A 147 -33.54 19.59 5.67
C LEU A 147 -32.42 19.76 6.70
N ARG A 148 -32.20 18.78 7.60
CA ARG A 148 -31.12 18.84 8.60
C ARG A 148 -29.76 18.79 7.92
N LEU A 149 -29.66 18.00 6.86
CA LEU A 149 -28.44 17.84 6.07
C LEU A 149 -28.17 19.11 5.23
N GLN A 150 -29.21 19.71 4.64
CA GLN A 150 -29.09 20.99 3.94
C GLN A 150 -28.65 22.13 4.86
N ASP A 151 -29.25 22.25 6.05
CA ASP A 151 -28.93 23.30 7.01
C ASP A 151 -27.50 23.16 7.54
N ALA A 152 -27.05 21.93 7.81
CA ALA A 152 -25.67 21.67 8.20
C ALA A 152 -24.69 22.11 7.11
N ILE A 153 -24.95 21.78 5.83
CA ILE A 153 -24.09 22.16 4.71
C ILE A 153 -24.05 23.68 4.54
N ARG A 154 -25.22 24.34 4.57
CA ARG A 154 -25.30 25.81 4.48
C ARG A 154 -24.55 26.49 5.63
N SER A 155 -24.65 25.95 6.84
CA SER A 155 -23.96 26.52 8.01
C SER A 155 -22.43 26.46 7.88
N ILE A 156 -21.89 25.38 7.29
CA ILE A 156 -20.45 25.24 7.04
C ILE A 156 -19.99 26.26 6.00
N PHE A 157 -20.69 26.38 4.86
CA PHE A 157 -20.35 27.35 3.82
C PHE A 157 -20.50 28.81 4.28
N ALA A 158 -21.45 29.11 5.17
CA ALA A 158 -21.57 30.44 5.78
C ALA A 158 -20.43 30.75 6.76
N ARG A 159 -19.81 29.73 7.35
CA ARG A 159 -18.72 29.87 8.34
C ARG A 159 -17.35 30.02 7.69
N PHE A 160 -17.16 29.48 6.50
CA PHE A 160 -15.89 29.45 5.75
C PHE A 160 -16.09 29.93 4.30
N PRO A 161 -16.09 31.26 4.06
CA PRO A 161 -16.19 31.84 2.71
C PRO A 161 -14.94 31.62 1.85
#